data_AF-A0A954VCR6-F1
#
_entry.id   AF-A0A954VCR6-F1
#
_cell.length_a   1.000
_cell.length_b   1.000
_cell.length_c   1.000
_cell.angle_alpha   90.00
_cell.angle_beta   90.00
_cell.angle_gamma   90.00
#
_symmetry.space_group_name_H-M   'P 1'
#
loop_
_entity.id
_entity.type
_entity.pdbx_description
1 polymer ?
#
loop_
_entity_poly.entity_id
_entity_poly.type
_entity_poly.pdbx_seq_one_letter_code
_entity_poly.pdbx_strand_id
1 'polypeptide(L)'
;MGPVSATRIAELFDRYAAALELYAAQCTTTPADCVQEAFLELARQSMAPNDPAAWLFRVVRNRAINAGRAAARRTKHETTIARWNTLRASDPTDE
;
A
#
# COMPACT_ATOMS: atom_id res chain seq x y z
N MET A 1 6.42 26.60 -9.77
CA MET A 1 5.31 25.82 -10.37
C MET A 1 4.16 25.77 -9.37
N GLY A 2 2.92 25.90 -9.84
CA GLY A 2 1.74 25.77 -8.97
C GLY A 2 1.39 24.30 -8.68
N PRO A 3 0.24 24.05 -8.01
CA PRO A 3 -0.26 22.69 -7.78
C PRO A 3 -0.55 21.97 -9.10
N VAL A 4 -0.59 20.63 -9.06
CA VAL A 4 -0.94 19.82 -10.24
C VAL A 4 -2.43 20.02 -10.56
N SER A 5 -2.76 20.35 -11.80
CA SER A 5 -4.16 20.52 -12.21
C SER A 5 -4.93 19.20 -12.24
N ALA A 6 -6.24 19.25 -12.04
CA ALA A 6 -7.12 18.08 -12.08
C ALA A 6 -7.05 17.33 -13.42
N THR A 7 -7.00 18.06 -14.55
CA THR A 7 -6.82 17.48 -15.88
C THR A 7 -5.51 16.70 -15.98
N ARG A 8 -4.42 17.26 -15.45
CA ARG A 8 -3.12 16.58 -15.47
C ARG A 8 -3.11 15.33 -14.59
N ILE A 9 -3.82 15.35 -13.48
CA ILE A 9 -4.00 14.17 -12.62
C ILE A 9 -4.76 13.08 -13.38
N ALA A 10 -5.86 13.42 -14.06
CA ALA A 10 -6.62 12.47 -14.86
C ALA A 10 -5.77 11.83 -15.96
N GLU A 11 -4.99 12.63 -16.71
CA GLU A 11 -4.07 12.11 -17.73
C GLU A 11 -3.02 11.14 -17.17
N LEU A 12 -2.47 11.44 -15.99
CA LEU A 12 -1.50 10.57 -15.33
C LEU A 12 -2.18 9.29 -14.83
N PHE A 13 -3.41 9.38 -14.34
CA PHE A 13 -4.21 8.25 -13.88
C PHE A 13 -4.49 7.29 -15.03
N ASP A 14 -5.10 7.79 -16.11
CA ASP A 14 -5.43 6.98 -17.30
C ASP A 14 -4.20 6.31 -17.91
N ARG A 15 -3.04 6.99 -17.87
CA ARG A 15 -1.80 6.46 -18.42
C ARG A 15 -1.12 5.43 -17.54
N TYR A 16 -1.08 5.65 -16.22
CA TYR A 16 -0.18 4.92 -15.34
C TYR A 16 -0.86 4.07 -14.26
N ALA A 17 -2.16 4.24 -13.98
CA ALA A 17 -2.82 3.54 -12.87
C ALA A 17 -2.63 2.01 -12.95
N ALA A 18 -2.92 1.40 -14.10
CA ALA A 18 -2.75 -0.06 -14.28
C ALA A 18 -1.30 -0.53 -14.10
N ALA A 19 -0.32 0.23 -14.61
CA ALA A 19 1.10 -0.10 -14.46
C ALA A 19 1.57 0.06 -13.00
N LEU A 20 1.09 1.09 -12.31
CA LEU A 20 1.38 1.34 -10.90
C LEU A 20 0.76 0.25 -10.01
N GLU A 21 -0.46 -0.20 -10.31
CA GLU A 21 -1.12 -1.29 -9.59
C GLU A 21 -0.36 -2.61 -9.77
N LEU A 22 0.01 -2.96 -11.01
CA LEU A 22 0.82 -4.14 -11.29
C LEU A 22 2.16 -4.09 -10.56
N TYR A 23 2.78 -2.91 -10.50
CA TYR A 23 4.02 -2.71 -9.78
C TYR A 23 3.85 -2.85 -8.26
N ALA A 24 2.80 -2.27 -7.70
CA ALA A 24 2.47 -2.36 -6.28
C ALA A 24 2.12 -3.80 -5.84
N ALA A 25 1.45 -4.56 -6.71
CA ALA A 25 1.01 -5.94 -6.45
C ALA A 25 2.17 -6.89 -6.13
N GLN A 26 3.40 -6.54 -6.55
CA GLN A 26 4.60 -7.31 -6.21
C GLN A 26 4.98 -7.22 -4.72
N CYS A 27 4.42 -6.27 -3.97
CA CYS A 27 4.79 -5.97 -2.59
C CYS A 27 3.60 -5.98 -1.61
N THR A 28 2.36 -5.86 -2.08
CA THR A 28 1.16 -5.80 -1.23
C THR A 28 -0.02 -6.55 -1.85
N THR A 29 -0.95 -7.01 -1.00
CA THR A 29 -2.25 -7.55 -1.42
C THR A 29 -3.29 -6.47 -1.68
N THR A 30 -2.99 -5.19 -1.39
CA THR A 30 -3.87 -4.03 -1.62
C THR A 30 -3.22 -2.99 -2.54
N PRO A 31 -2.92 -3.35 -3.81
CA PRO A 31 -2.20 -2.45 -4.72
C PRO A 31 -3.01 -1.20 -5.11
N ALA A 32 -4.31 -1.35 -5.36
CA ALA A 32 -5.20 -0.25 -5.77
C ALA A 32 -5.23 0.89 -4.73
N ASP A 33 -5.31 0.55 -3.43
CA ASP A 33 -5.29 1.52 -2.33
C ASP A 33 -3.98 2.34 -2.34
N CYS A 34 -2.85 1.67 -2.56
CA CYS A 34 -1.55 2.35 -2.60
C CYS A 34 -1.46 3.35 -3.76
N VAL A 35 -2.04 3.00 -4.91
CA VAL A 35 -2.11 3.88 -6.09
C VAL A 35 -3.04 5.05 -5.83
N GLN A 36 -4.26 4.79 -5.32
CA GLN A 36 -5.22 5.83 -4.99
C GLN A 36 -4.63 6.86 -4.01
N GLU A 37 -4.00 6.39 -2.93
CA GLU A 37 -3.36 7.28 -1.94
C GLU A 37 -2.23 8.11 -2.54
N ALA A 38 -1.46 7.56 -3.48
CA ALA A 38 -0.39 8.29 -4.16
C ALA A 38 -0.95 9.41 -5.06
N PHE A 39 -2.05 9.17 -5.77
CA PHE A 39 -2.73 10.20 -6.55
C PHE A 39 -3.37 11.28 -5.67
N LEU A 40 -3.98 10.90 -4.54
CA LEU A 40 -4.49 11.85 -3.55
C LEU A 40 -3.36 12.70 -2.95
N GLU A 41 -2.19 12.11 -2.72
CA GLU A 41 -1.02 12.84 -2.26
C GLU A 41 -0.48 13.79 -3.34
N LEU A 42 -0.44 13.38 -4.60
CA LEU A 42 -0.08 14.25 -5.73
C LEU A 42 -1.03 15.45 -5.83
N ALA A 43 -2.33 15.23 -5.69
CA ALA A 43 -3.36 16.28 -5.73
C ALA A 43 -3.21 17.31 -4.60
N ARG A 44 -2.66 16.91 -3.45
CA ARG A 44 -2.40 17.79 -2.31
C ARG A 44 -1.07 18.54 -2.39
N GLN A 45 -0.21 18.24 -3.36
CA GLN A 45 1.07 18.94 -3.49
C GLN A 45 0.84 20.41 -3.87
N SER A 46 1.35 21.32 -3.04
CA SER A 46 1.32 22.76 -3.30
C SER A 46 2.18 23.16 -4.50
N MET A 47 3.22 22.38 -4.79
CA MET A 47 4.09 22.53 -5.95
C MET A 47 4.20 21.18 -6.66
N ALA A 48 3.90 21.18 -7.97
CA ALA A 48 4.05 20.00 -8.80
C ALA A 48 5.49 19.45 -8.74
N PRO A 49 5.69 18.13 -8.56
CA PRO A 49 6.99 17.50 -8.74
C PRO A 49 7.52 17.75 -10.16
N ASN A 50 8.84 17.85 -10.32
CA ASN A 50 9.47 18.04 -11.64
C ASN A 50 9.08 16.94 -12.63
N ASP A 51 9.00 15.69 -12.17
CA ASP A 51 8.45 14.55 -12.91
C ASP A 51 7.37 13.87 -12.05
N PRO A 52 6.08 14.17 -12.29
CA PRO A 52 4.98 13.56 -11.55
C PRO A 52 4.91 12.03 -11.73
N ALA A 53 5.30 11.49 -12.88
CA ALA A 53 5.23 10.06 -13.14
C ALA A 53 6.31 9.32 -12.32
N ALA A 54 7.56 9.75 -12.41
CA ALA A 54 8.64 9.17 -11.60
C ALA A 54 8.36 9.33 -10.09
N TRP A 55 7.76 10.45 -9.70
CA TRP A 55 7.32 10.68 -8.33
C TRP A 55 6.24 9.67 -7.91
N LEU A 56 5.23 9.41 -8.75
CA LEU A 56 4.17 8.43 -8.47
C LEU A 56 4.73 7.02 -8.29
N PHE A 57 5.59 6.55 -9.20
CA PHE A 57 6.23 5.23 -9.08
C PHE A 57 6.97 5.06 -7.76
N ARG A 58 7.71 6.10 -7.33
CA ARG A 58 8.42 6.10 -6.05
C ARG A 58 7.45 6.03 -4.86
N VAL A 59 6.40 6.85 -4.84
CA VAL A 59 5.44 6.91 -3.73
C VAL A 59 4.65 5.61 -3.62
N VAL A 60 4.15 5.09 -4.75
CA VAL A 60 3.42 3.82 -4.81
C VAL A 60 4.28 2.67 -4.28
N ARG A 61 5.55 2.58 -4.70
CA ARG A 61 6.47 1.55 -4.21
C ARG A 61 6.64 1.61 -2.69
N ASN A 62 6.87 2.82 -2.16
CA ASN A 62 7.06 3.01 -0.72
C ASN A 62 5.81 2.60 0.07
N ARG A 63 4.62 2.98 -0.41
CA ARG A 63 3.34 2.59 0.18
C ARG A 63 3.13 1.08 0.14
N ALA A 64 3.36 0.46 -1.02
CA ALA A 64 3.21 -0.98 -1.20
C ALA A 64 4.12 -1.80 -0.27
N ILE A 65 5.40 -1.42 -0.15
CA ILE A 65 6.35 -2.07 0.78
C ILE A 65 5.87 -1.92 2.24
N ASN A 66 5.39 -0.73 2.62
CA ASN A 66 4.90 -0.49 3.97
C ASN A 66 3.63 -1.28 4.28
N ALA A 67 2.69 -1.34 3.34
CA ALA A 67 1.45 -2.10 3.44
C ALA A 67 1.75 -3.61 3.57
N GLY A 68 2.61 -4.15 2.71
CA GLY A 68 3.04 -5.56 2.78
C GLY A 68 3.69 -5.91 4.11
N ARG A 69 4.57 -5.05 4.62
CA ARG A 69 5.19 -5.23 5.95
C ARG A 69 4.16 -5.20 7.08
N ALA A 70 3.16 -4.32 7.01
CA ALA A 70 2.10 -4.24 8.00
C ALA A 70 1.22 -5.49 8.00
N ALA A 71 0.85 -5.99 6.82
CA ALA A 71 0.10 -7.23 6.65
C ALA A 71 0.87 -8.44 7.20
N ALA A 72 2.15 -8.59 6.86
CA ALA A 72 2.99 -9.67 7.36
C ALA A 72 3.13 -9.66 8.90
N ARG A 73 3.26 -8.46 9.51
CA ARG A 73 3.26 -8.32 10.97
C ARG A 73 1.93 -8.77 11.57
N ARG A 74 0.79 -8.40 10.96
CA ARG A 74 -0.54 -8.80 11.45
C ARG A 74 -0.68 -10.33 11.44
N THR A 75 -0.36 -10.98 10.32
CA THR A 75 -0.39 -12.44 10.19
C THR A 75 0.53 -13.13 11.21
N LYS A 76 1.73 -12.57 11.49
CA LYS A 76 2.63 -13.12 12.51
C LYS A 76 2.05 -13.07 13.93
N HIS A 77 1.37 -11.98 14.29
CA HIS A 77 0.70 -11.88 15.60
C HIS A 77 -0.48 -12.83 15.69
N GLU A 78 -1.31 -12.91 14.64
CA GLU A 78 -2.47 -13.81 14.57
C GLU A 78 -2.05 -15.28 14.67
N THR A 79 -1.03 -15.69 13.92
CA THR A 79 -0.49 -17.06 13.97
C THR A 79 0.14 -17.39 15.33
N THR A 80 0.81 -16.43 15.97
CA THR A 80 1.39 -16.63 17.31
C THR A 80 0.30 -16.80 18.36
N ILE A 81 -0.75 -15.96 18.32
CA ILE A 81 -1.90 -16.06 19.22
C ILE A 81 -2.69 -17.35 18.97
N ALA A 82 -2.93 -17.69 17.69
CA ALA A 82 -3.61 -18.92 17.31
C ALA A 82 -2.86 -20.16 17.83
N ARG A 83 -1.53 -20.21 17.64
CA ARG A 83 -0.68 -21.28 18.18
C ARG A 83 -0.78 -21.37 19.71
N TRP A 84 -0.79 -20.23 20.40
CA TRP A 84 -0.90 -20.20 21.86
C TRP A 84 -2.27 -20.70 22.34
N ASN A 85 -3.35 -20.32 21.66
CA ASN A 85 -4.70 -20.82 21.94
C ASN A 85 -4.82 -22.32 21.68
N THR A 86 -4.24 -22.84 20.60
CA THR A 86 -4.24 -24.28 20.30
C THR A 86 -3.46 -25.07 21.36
N LEU A 87 -2.29 -24.60 21.78
CA LEU A 87 -1.50 -25.24 22.83
C LEU A 87 -2.26 -25.28 24.17
N ARG A 88 -2.93 -24.20 24.55
CA ARG A 88 -3.78 -24.15 25.76
C ARG A 88 -5.02 -25.03 25.70
N ALA A 89 -5.62 -25.19 24.53
CA ALA A 89 -6.80 -26.05 24.35
C ALA A 89 -6.44 -27.54 24.33
N SER A 90 -5.14 -27.87 24.25
CA SER A 90 -4.62 -29.24 24.20
C SER A 90 -4.09 -29.74 25.55
N ASP A 91 -4.06 -28.88 26.58
CA ASP A 91 -3.84 -29.34 27.97
C ASP A 91 -5.13 -30.00 28.45
N PRO A 92 -5.17 -31.33 28.67
CA PRO A 92 -6.26 -31.91 29.42
C PRO A 92 -6.10 -31.39 30.85
N THR A 93 -7.09 -30.63 31.32
CA THR A 93 -7.25 -30.40 32.75
C THR A 93 -7.39 -31.78 33.40
N ASP A 94 -6.32 -32.24 34.05
CA ASP A 94 -6.30 -33.43 34.88
C ASP A 94 -7.30 -33.24 36.04
N GLU A 95 -8.36 -34.05 36.02
CA GLU A 95 -9.18 -34.44 37.19
C GLU A 95 -8.35 -35.32 38.15
#